data_AF-A0A256XX40-F1
#
_entry.id   AF-A0A256XX40-F1
#
_cell.length_a   1.000
_cell.length_b   1.000
_cell.length_c   1.000
_cell.angle_alpha   90.00
_cell.angle_beta   90.00
_cell.angle_gamma   90.00
#
_symmetry.space_group_name_H-M   'P 1'
#
loop_
_entity.id
_entity.type
_entity.pdbx_description
1 polymer ?
#
loop_
_entity_poly.entity_id
_entity_poly.type
_entity_poly.pdbx_seq_one_letter_code
_entity_poly.pdbx_strand_id
1 'polypeptide(L)'
;MRVLAIVILMGLNLATALMLESKVGAFYWVELLLILVAMGVIGVQFLAMWLEAEWSYPLATILFSLSLVNLLWLYSSVSWFKVFAAGVVFNLLGIIISSVGVKKEDEQELETYDDEEPEEDIEEYEEEKPKRGRKKKR
;
A
#
# COMPACT_ATOMS: atom_id res chain seq x y z
N MET A 1 1.00 17.27 6.43
CA MET A 1 2.37 17.28 7.00
C MET A 1 3.16 15.98 6.77
N ARG A 2 2.56 14.80 6.94
CA ARG A 2 3.25 13.50 6.75
C ARG A 2 3.75 13.26 5.33
N VAL A 3 2.92 13.54 4.32
CA VAL A 3 3.30 13.44 2.89
C VAL A 3 4.56 14.25 2.60
N LEU A 4 4.62 15.50 3.08
CA LEU A 4 5.77 16.39 2.90
C LEU A 4 7.04 15.80 3.55
N ALA A 5 6.93 15.20 4.74
CA ALA A 5 8.06 14.52 5.39
C ALA A 5 8.55 13.31 4.58
N ILE A 6 7.65 12.49 4.04
CA ILE A 6 8.02 11.33 3.22
C ILE A 6 8.69 11.78 1.92
N VAL A 7 8.16 12.83 1.28
CA VAL A 7 8.74 13.44 0.09
C VAL A 7 10.18 13.94 0.34
N ILE A 8 10.40 14.67 1.44
CA ILE A 8 11.74 15.15 1.80
C ILE A 8 12.68 13.96 2.06
N LEU A 9 12.21 12.95 2.80
CA LEU A 9 13.00 11.76 3.11
C LEU A 9 13.34 10.94 1.87
N MET A 10 12.43 10.77 0.92
CA MET A 10 12.71 10.13 -0.37
C MET A 10 13.75 10.92 -1.16
N GLY A 11 13.65 12.26 -1.19
CA GLY A 11 14.64 13.10 -1.87
C GLY A 11 16.03 12.99 -1.25
N LEU A 12 16.14 13.03 0.08
CA LEU A 12 17.40 12.82 0.79
C LEU A 12 17.98 11.42 0.54
N ASN A 13 17.11 10.41 0.51
CA ASN A 13 17.51 9.03 0.28
C ASN A 13 18.08 8.82 -1.13
N LEU A 14 17.41 9.40 -2.14
CA LEU A 14 17.90 9.42 -3.51
C LEU A 14 19.26 10.13 -3.61
N ALA A 15 19.41 11.28 -2.94
CA ALA A 15 20.68 12.01 -2.91
C ALA A 15 21.82 11.18 -2.28
N THR A 16 21.55 10.46 -1.18
CA THR A 16 22.54 9.57 -0.57
C THR A 16 22.93 8.40 -1.47
N ALA A 17 21.97 7.81 -2.18
CA ALA A 17 22.22 6.74 -3.14
C ALA A 17 23.11 7.24 -4.29
N LEU A 18 22.77 8.38 -4.91
CA LEU A 18 23.56 8.98 -5.99
C LEU A 18 24.99 9.34 -5.55
N MET A 19 25.17 9.82 -4.33
CA MET A 19 26.51 10.09 -3.79
C MET A 19 27.37 8.84 -3.67
N LEU A 20 26.79 7.73 -3.21
CA LEU A 20 27.50 6.45 -3.12
C LEU A 20 27.75 5.84 -4.50
N GLU A 21 26.75 5.86 -5.38
CA GLU A 21 26.81 5.30 -6.73
C GLU A 21 27.85 6.02 -7.59
N SER A 22 28.03 7.34 -7.42
CA SER A 22 29.09 8.11 -8.10
C SER A 22 30.52 7.60 -7.87
N LYS A 23 30.73 6.71 -6.88
CA LYS A 23 32.01 6.09 -6.55
C LYS A 23 32.17 4.67 -7.13
N VAL A 24 31.08 4.05 -7.58
CA VAL A 24 31.09 2.70 -8.17
C VAL A 24 31.38 2.88 -9.67
N GLY A 25 32.65 2.84 -10.05
CA GLY A 25 33.08 3.11 -11.43
C GLY A 25 32.79 2.00 -12.45
N ALA A 26 31.63 1.33 -12.41
CA ALA A 26 31.34 0.18 -13.27
C ALA A 26 29.89 0.16 -13.81
N PHE A 27 29.75 -0.14 -15.12
CA PHE A 27 28.47 -0.36 -15.81
C PHE A 27 27.51 0.85 -15.93
N TYR A 28 28.03 2.00 -16.38
CA TYR A 28 27.27 3.24 -16.62
C TYR A 28 25.90 3.07 -17.29
N TRP A 29 25.78 2.21 -18.31
CA TRP A 29 24.50 1.98 -19.00
C TRP A 29 23.45 1.29 -18.12
N VAL A 30 23.89 0.36 -17.27
CA VAL A 30 23.03 -0.35 -16.34
C VAL A 30 22.58 0.59 -15.21
N GLU A 31 23.50 1.41 -14.70
CA GLU A 31 23.20 2.46 -13.71
C GLU A 31 22.19 3.46 -14.27
N LEU A 32 22.40 3.94 -15.50
CA LEU A 32 21.51 4.92 -16.12
C LEU A 32 20.09 4.36 -16.31
N LEU A 33 19.97 3.08 -16.70
CA LEU A 33 18.68 2.41 -16.82
C LEU A 33 18.01 2.23 -15.44
N LEU A 34 18.77 1.83 -14.41
CA LEU A 34 18.27 1.71 -13.04
C LEU A 34 17.78 3.04 -12.47
N ILE A 35 18.52 4.13 -12.68
CA ILE A 35 18.13 5.48 -12.26
C ILE A 35 16.83 5.89 -12.96
N LEU A 36 16.69 5.61 -14.25
CA LEU A 36 15.49 5.96 -15.02
C LEU A 36 14.25 5.20 -14.52
N VAL A 37 14.40 3.91 -14.25
CA VAL A 37 13.35 3.08 -13.64
C VAL A 37 13.01 3.58 -12.24
N ALA A 38 14.02 3.87 -11.40
CA ALA A 38 13.82 4.39 -10.06
C ALA A 38 13.09 5.73 -10.08
N MET A 39 13.46 6.66 -10.98
CA MET A 39 12.74 7.92 -11.17
C MET A 39 11.28 7.69 -11.57
N GLY A 40 11.00 6.73 -12.46
CA GLY A 40 9.64 6.38 -12.84
C GLY A 40 8.81 5.89 -11.65
N VAL A 41 9.37 4.95 -10.86
CA VAL A 41 8.72 4.40 -9.67
C VAL A 41 8.49 5.48 -8.60
N ILE A 42 9.47 6.34 -8.38
CA ILE A 42 9.34 7.50 -7.50
C ILE A 42 8.22 8.43 -8.00
N GLY A 43 8.15 8.70 -9.30
CA GLY A 43 7.06 9.49 -9.90
C GLY A 43 5.68 8.91 -9.65
N VAL A 44 5.52 7.59 -9.80
CA VAL A 44 4.27 6.88 -9.47
C VAL A 44 3.94 7.02 -7.99
N GLN A 45 4.93 6.87 -7.10
CA GLN A 45 4.76 7.05 -5.66
C GLN A 45 4.31 8.48 -5.31
N PHE A 46 4.90 9.50 -5.95
CA PHE A 46 4.49 10.90 -5.76
C PHE A 46 3.04 11.12 -6.19
N LEU A 47 2.65 10.57 -7.34
CA LEU A 47 1.28 10.68 -7.84
C LEU A 47 0.29 9.94 -6.92
N ALA A 48 0.65 8.76 -6.43
CA ALA A 48 -0.14 8.00 -5.47
C ALA A 48 -0.36 8.79 -4.18
N MET A 49 0.68 9.44 -3.66
CA MET A 49 0.59 10.29 -2.47
C MET A 49 -0.20 11.57 -2.72
N TRP A 50 -0.09 12.15 -3.92
CA TRP A 50 -0.86 13.34 -4.30
C TRP A 50 -2.36 13.05 -4.37
N LEU A 51 -2.72 11.85 -4.85
CA LEU A 51 -4.09 11.36 -4.88
C LEU A 51 -4.55 10.77 -3.54
N GLU A 52 -3.71 10.86 -2.49
CA GLU A 52 -3.96 10.30 -1.16
C GLU A 52 -4.37 8.82 -1.17
N ALA A 53 -3.87 8.05 -2.15
CA ALA A 53 -4.23 6.65 -2.30
C ALA A 53 -3.72 5.81 -1.13
N GLU A 54 -4.56 4.93 -0.59
CA GLU A 54 -4.25 4.09 0.59
C GLU A 54 -3.01 3.21 0.37
N TRP A 55 -2.84 2.69 -0.85
CA TRP A 55 -1.68 1.87 -1.23
C TRP A 55 -0.37 2.66 -1.34
N SER A 56 -0.40 4.00 -1.28
CA SER A 56 0.81 4.82 -1.33
C SER A 56 1.71 4.61 -0.11
N TYR A 57 1.15 4.35 1.07
CA TYR A 57 1.90 4.12 2.30
C TYR A 57 2.70 2.80 2.29
N PRO A 58 2.08 1.62 2.00
CA PRO A 58 2.82 0.38 1.89
C PRO A 58 3.85 0.41 0.76
N LEU A 59 3.54 1.08 -0.37
CA LEU A 59 4.52 1.25 -1.45
C LEU A 59 5.73 2.07 -0.99
N ALA A 60 5.53 3.16 -0.24
CA ALA A 60 6.62 3.93 0.34
C ALA A 60 7.50 3.06 1.26
N THR A 61 6.91 2.22 2.11
CA THR A 61 7.65 1.30 3.00
C THR A 61 8.49 0.29 2.20
N ILE A 62 7.94 -0.25 1.12
CA ILE A 62 8.65 -1.14 0.20
C ILE A 62 9.84 -0.40 -0.43
N LEU A 63 9.64 0.83 -0.89
CA LEU A 63 10.69 1.63 -1.51
C LEU A 63 11.82 1.99 -0.54
N PHE A 64 11.51 2.36 0.70
CA PHE A 64 12.54 2.58 1.71
C PHE A 64 13.28 1.28 2.07
N SER A 65 12.59 0.14 2.09
CA SER A 65 13.22 -1.16 2.34
C SER A 65 14.19 -1.55 1.22
N LEU A 66 13.75 -1.43 -0.05
CA LEU A 66 14.59 -1.63 -1.23
C LEU A 66 15.79 -0.68 -1.24
N SER A 67 15.58 0.58 -0.88
CA SER A 67 16.65 1.56 -0.79
C SER A 67 17.66 1.20 0.30
N LEU A 68 17.22 0.69 1.45
CA LEU A 68 18.11 0.24 2.52
C LEU A 68 18.97 -0.95 2.08
N VAL A 69 18.41 -1.90 1.31
CA VAL A 69 19.16 -3.00 0.69
C VAL A 69 20.19 -2.46 -0.31
N ASN A 70 19.80 -1.51 -1.17
CA ASN A 70 20.71 -0.88 -2.11
C ASN A 70 21.85 -0.15 -1.39
N LEU A 71 21.54 0.55 -0.30
CA LEU A 71 22.52 1.28 0.51
C LEU A 71 23.55 0.34 1.15
N LEU A 72 23.11 -0.84 1.64
CA LEU A 72 24.00 -1.88 2.16
C LEU A 72 24.94 -2.41 1.07
N TRP A 73 24.41 -2.67 -0.13
CA TRP A 73 25.21 -3.13 -1.26
C TRP A 73 26.24 -2.09 -1.72
N LEU A 74 25.82 -0.83 -1.86
CA LEU A 74 26.70 0.30 -2.19
C LEU A 74 27.77 0.52 -1.12
N TYR A 75 27.42 0.42 0.16
CA TYR A 75 28.39 0.50 1.25
C TYR A 75 29.42 -0.63 1.19
N SER A 76 29.00 -1.86 0.88
CA SER A 76 29.94 -2.97 0.69
C SER A 76 30.95 -2.71 -0.44
N SER A 77 30.59 -1.88 -1.42
CA SER A 77 31.45 -1.57 -2.57
C SER A 77 32.37 -0.37 -2.32
N VAL A 78 31.86 0.67 -1.66
CA VAL A 78 32.54 1.98 -1.54
C VAL A 78 33.12 2.22 -0.14
N SER A 79 32.63 1.52 0.88
CA SER A 79 33.02 1.64 2.30
C SER A 79 32.92 3.07 2.88
N TRP A 80 32.07 3.94 2.31
CA TRP A 80 31.91 5.32 2.78
C TRP A 80 30.93 5.44 3.95
N PHE A 81 31.45 5.21 5.16
CA PHE A 81 30.63 5.08 6.38
C PHE A 81 29.73 6.28 6.69
N LYS A 82 30.20 7.52 6.51
CA LYS A 82 29.43 8.73 6.86
C LYS A 82 28.14 8.85 6.05
N VAL A 83 28.22 8.62 4.73
CA VAL A 83 27.07 8.69 3.81
C VAL A 83 26.13 7.51 4.05
N PHE A 84 26.69 6.32 4.28
CA PHE A 84 25.93 5.14 4.66
C PHE A 84 25.13 5.36 5.95
N ALA A 85 25.75 5.83 7.03
CA ALA A 85 25.07 6.05 8.30
C ALA A 85 23.91 7.06 8.17
N ALA A 86 24.11 8.15 7.43
CA ALA A 86 23.05 9.11 7.14
C ALA A 86 21.91 8.48 6.34
N GLY A 87 22.23 7.71 5.29
CA GLY A 87 21.24 7.00 4.48
C GLY A 87 20.42 5.99 5.28
N VAL A 88 21.04 5.25 6.20
CA VAL A 88 20.33 4.32 7.10
C VAL A 88 19.34 5.07 7.98
N VAL A 89 19.75 6.18 8.58
CA VAL A 89 18.85 7.00 9.42
C VAL A 89 17.65 7.50 8.63
N PHE A 90 17.87 8.04 7.42
CA PHE A 90 16.76 8.52 6.58
C PHE A 90 15.82 7.41 6.14
N ASN A 91 16.34 6.23 5.79
CA ASN A 91 15.51 5.07 5.45
C ASN A 91 14.67 4.61 6.65
N LEU A 92 15.28 4.48 7.84
CA LEU A 92 14.56 4.06 9.04
C LEU A 92 13.45 5.06 9.41
N LEU A 93 13.73 6.36 9.34
CA LEU A 93 12.70 7.39 9.55
C LEU A 93 11.59 7.31 8.51
N GLY A 94 11.93 7.07 7.24
CA GLY A 94 10.97 6.86 6.16
C GLY A 94 10.06 5.66 6.40
N ILE A 95 10.62 4.53 6.83
CA ILE A 95 9.88 3.32 7.18
C ILE A 95 8.93 3.59 8.36
N ILE A 96 9.41 4.22 9.43
CA ILE A 96 8.58 4.52 10.60
C ILE A 96 7.41 5.43 10.22
N ILE A 97 7.68 6.52 9.49
CA ILE A 97 6.64 7.50 9.11
C ILE A 97 5.63 6.89 8.14
N SER A 98 6.08 6.06 7.19
CA SER A 98 5.18 5.37 6.27
C SER A 98 4.34 4.30 6.96
N SER A 99 4.91 3.55 7.90
CA SER A 99 4.22 2.48 8.63
C SER A 99 3.17 3.01 9.62
N VAL A 100 3.45 4.13 10.30
CA VAL A 100 2.49 4.78 11.21
C VAL A 100 1.32 5.44 10.43
N GLY A 101 1.46 5.58 9.11
CA GLY A 101 0.43 6.09 8.21
C GLY A 101 -0.62 5.05 7.80
N VAL A 102 -0.34 3.75 8.00
CA VAL A 102 -1.34 2.70 7.80
C VAL A 102 -2.36 2.84 8.91
N LYS A 103 -3.45 3.58 8.63
CA LYS A 103 -4.66 3.46 9.42
C LYS A 103 -5.01 1.98 9.39
N LYS A 104 -5.06 1.36 10.57
CA LYS A 104 -5.75 0.08 10.71
C LYS A 104 -7.19 0.33 10.30
N GLU A 105 -7.56 -0.08 9.10
CA GLU A 105 -8.93 -0.46 8.83
C GLU A 105 -9.15 -1.85 9.44
N ASP A 106 -9.15 -1.89 10.77
CA ASP A 106 -9.55 -3.00 11.62
C ASP A 106 -10.29 -2.27 12.76
N GLU A 107 -11.60 -2.33 13.04
CA GLU A 107 -12.64 -3.35 12.86
C GLU A 107 -14.03 -2.67 13.00
N GLN A 108 -14.55 -1.96 11.99
CA GLN A 108 -15.97 -1.61 11.98
C GLN A 108 -16.53 -1.79 10.58
N GLU A 109 -17.43 -2.77 10.47
CA GLU A 109 -18.37 -2.98 9.37
C GLU A 109 -17.80 -3.64 8.09
N LEU A 110 -17.06 -4.73 8.26
CA LEU A 110 -17.49 -5.92 7.51
C LEU A 110 -18.80 -6.35 8.18
N GLU A 111 -19.92 -5.76 7.75
CA GLU A 111 -21.24 -6.37 7.89
C GLU A 111 -21.12 -7.74 7.23
N THR A 112 -20.76 -8.69 8.08
CA THR A 112 -20.86 -10.10 7.80
C THR A 112 -22.34 -10.28 7.58
N TYR A 113 -22.74 -10.66 6.37
CA TYR A 113 -24.08 -11.19 6.15
C TYR A 113 -24.31 -12.20 7.27
N ASP A 114 -25.28 -11.90 8.12
CA ASP A 114 -25.74 -12.75 9.18
C ASP A 114 -26.39 -13.95 8.49
N ASP A 115 -25.57 -14.91 8.07
CA ASP A 115 -25.99 -16.28 7.82
C ASP A 115 -26.17 -16.92 9.21
N GLU A 116 -27.16 -16.44 9.97
CA GLU A 116 -27.87 -17.23 10.96
C GLU A 116 -29.07 -17.88 10.25
N GLU A 117 -29.24 -19.16 10.54
CA GLU A 117 -30.06 -20.17 9.89
C GLU A 117 -31.53 -19.80 9.56
N PRO A 118 -32.16 -20.48 8.58
CA PRO A 118 -33.43 -20.08 8.00
C PRO A 118 -34.58 -20.36 8.98
N GLU A 119 -35.23 -19.31 9.47
CA GLU A 119 -36.59 -19.46 9.99
C GLU A 119 -37.54 -19.65 8.79
N GLU A 120 -37.98 -20.89 8.65
CA GLU A 120 -39.10 -21.32 7.84
C GLU A 120 -40.33 -20.44 8.12
N ASP A 121 -40.63 -19.49 7.25
CA ASP A 121 -42.01 -19.00 7.06
C ASP A 121 -42.34 -19.04 5.57
N ILE A 122 -42.32 -20.27 5.06
CA ILE A 122 -42.96 -20.66 3.82
C ILE A 122 -44.43 -20.97 4.16
N GLU A 123 -45.33 -20.26 3.46
CA GLU A 123 -46.72 -20.66 3.17
C GLU A 123 -47.79 -20.46 4.26
N GLU A 124 -48.28 -19.22 4.43
CA GLU A 124 -49.72 -19.03 4.69
C GLU A 124 -50.47 -19.27 3.37
N TYR A 125 -50.69 -20.55 3.04
CA TYR A 125 -51.69 -20.97 2.08
C TYR A 125 -53.03 -20.39 2.49
N GLU A 126 -53.58 -19.48 1.68
CA GLU A 126 -55.01 -19.26 1.61
C GLU A 126 -55.69 -20.58 1.21
N GLU A 127 -56.02 -21.39 2.22
CA GLU A 127 -56.74 -22.64 2.02
C GLU A 127 -58.09 -22.37 1.36
N GLU A 128 -58.20 -22.93 0.16
CA GLU A 128 -59.38 -23.06 -0.66
C GLU A 128 -60.58 -23.54 0.18
N LYS A 129 -61.56 -22.66 0.37
CA LYS A 129 -62.88 -23.06 0.87
C LYS A 129 -63.52 -24.05 -0.12
N PRO A 130 -63.98 -25.22 0.35
CA PRO A 130 -64.48 -26.28 -0.53
C PRO A 130 -65.83 -25.91 -1.16
N LYS A 131 -65.89 -26.06 -2.49
CA LYS A 131 -67.14 -26.08 -3.27
C LYS A 131 -68.05 -27.22 -2.79
N ARG A 132 -69.16 -26.88 -2.13
CA ARG A 132 -70.37 -27.72 -2.08
C ARG A 132 -71.56 -26.89 -2.56
N GLY A 133 -72.08 -27.27 -3.72
CA GLY A 133 -73.23 -26.62 -4.35
C GLY A 133 -74.56 -26.94 -3.66
N ARG A 134 -75.61 -26.17 -3.99
CA ARG A 134 -76.79 -26.65 -4.74
C ARG A 134 -77.91 -25.58 -4.79
N LYS A 135 -78.13 -25.08 -6.01
CA LYS A 135 -79.39 -24.65 -6.66
C LYS A 135 -80.52 -23.98 -5.84
N LYS A 136 -80.67 -22.67 -6.09
CA LYS A 136 -81.80 -21.96 -6.76
C LYS A 136 -83.26 -22.43 -6.53
N LYS A 137 -84.07 -21.44 -6.12
CA LYS A 137 -85.35 -20.93 -6.68
C LYS A 137 -86.68 -21.29 -5.98
N ARG A 138 -87.36 -20.18 -5.61
CA ARG A 138 -88.77 -19.94 -5.26
C ARG A 138 -89.23 -20.37 -3.88
#